data_AF-A0A4R5ENA4-F1
#
_entry.id   AF-A0A4R5ENA4-F1
#
_cell.length_a   1.000
_cell.length_b   1.000
_cell.length_c   1.000
_cell.angle_alpha   90.00
_cell.angle_beta   90.00
_cell.angle_gamma   90.00
#
_symmetry.space_group_name_H-M   'P 1'
#
loop_
_entity.id
_entity.type
_entity.pdbx_description
1 polymer ?
#
loop_
_entity_poly.entity_id
_entity_poly.type
_entity_poly.pdbx_seq_one_letter_code
_entity_poly.pdbx_strand_id
1 'polypeptide(L)'
;MTDHHLPASVDTCAWGYFDAARAPVLTIDSGDLVTIDTVSGGPEALPGDGFEVPPELLDIHARSPRPVQGHILTGPVAVRGALPGQVLEVAIEDVQLRQDWGYNAMRPLSGTLPYDVPNARLINIPLDRTANTARLPWGLELPLHPFFGVMGLAPPKEWGLIPSIQPRVHGGNIDNKELVAGTTLYLPIQTEGALFSCGDGHGAQGDGEVCVTAIETALRGSFRLTVRDDLDLSYPQAETPTHWITMGMNPDLDICVEMALRDMIALIQNKAGLNWADAYTLCSLAGDLRVTQTVNICKGVHMMLDKNLLI
;
A
#
# COMPACT_ATOMS: atom_id res chain seq x y z
N MET A 1 24.74 1.46 -6.30
CA MET A 1 23.74 2.04 -5.41
C MET A 1 23.72 3.53 -5.68
N THR A 2 22.71 3.92 -6.43
CA THR A 2 22.44 5.30 -6.84
C THR A 2 21.11 5.72 -6.24
N ASP A 3 21.02 6.97 -5.82
CA ASP A 3 19.80 7.57 -5.28
C ASP A 3 19.07 8.29 -6.41
N HIS A 4 17.80 7.95 -6.62
CA HIS A 4 16.92 8.54 -7.62
C HIS A 4 15.77 9.29 -6.95
N HIS A 5 15.25 10.32 -7.61
CA HIS A 5 14.06 11.05 -7.14
C HIS A 5 13.02 11.11 -8.26
N LEU A 6 11.80 10.67 -7.95
CA LEU A 6 10.66 10.66 -8.87
C LEU A 6 9.55 11.57 -8.32
N PRO A 7 9.41 12.81 -8.85
CA PRO A 7 8.34 13.70 -8.44
C PRO A 7 6.97 13.24 -8.96
N ALA A 8 5.89 13.54 -8.24
CA ALA A 8 4.52 13.42 -8.76
C ALA A 8 4.27 14.48 -9.85
N SER A 9 3.65 14.09 -10.95
CA SER A 9 3.29 14.99 -12.05
C SER A 9 2.29 14.31 -12.98
N VAL A 10 1.76 15.06 -13.94
CA VAL A 10 0.89 14.50 -15.01
C VAL A 10 1.59 13.39 -15.79
N ASP A 11 2.90 13.49 -16.00
CA ASP A 11 3.66 12.57 -16.84
C ASP A 11 4.14 11.34 -16.04
N THR A 12 4.36 11.52 -14.74
CA THR A 12 4.87 10.47 -13.84
C THR A 12 3.77 9.73 -13.10
N CYS A 13 2.53 10.23 -13.08
CA CYS A 13 1.42 9.59 -12.40
C CYS A 13 0.46 8.84 -13.35
N ALA A 14 -0.14 7.76 -12.85
CA ALA A 14 -1.32 7.12 -13.41
C ALA A 14 -2.50 7.35 -12.45
N TRP A 15 -3.61 7.89 -12.97
CA TRP A 15 -4.82 8.07 -12.15
C TRP A 15 -5.78 6.90 -12.33
N GLY A 16 -5.80 6.05 -11.31
CA GLY A 16 -6.85 5.07 -11.06
C GLY A 16 -6.50 3.64 -11.44
N TYR A 17 -5.31 3.36 -11.97
CA TYR A 17 -5.04 2.05 -12.57
C TYR A 17 -3.59 1.57 -12.48
N PHE A 18 -3.44 0.26 -12.61
CA PHE A 18 -2.20 -0.41 -13.00
C PHE A 18 -2.36 -1.01 -14.40
N ASP A 19 -1.30 -0.98 -15.21
CA ASP A 19 -1.29 -1.55 -16.56
C ASP A 19 0.14 -1.93 -16.98
N ALA A 20 0.33 -3.17 -17.43
CA ALA A 20 1.60 -3.67 -17.96
C ALA A 20 2.02 -2.99 -19.27
N ALA A 21 1.10 -2.35 -19.99
CA ALA A 21 1.38 -1.61 -21.21
C ALA A 21 1.95 -0.21 -20.97
N ARG A 22 1.92 0.30 -19.73
CA ARG A 22 2.44 1.63 -19.40
C ARG A 22 3.98 1.61 -19.43
N ALA A 23 4.57 2.50 -20.22
CA ALA A 23 6.02 2.67 -20.25
C ALA A 23 6.55 3.14 -18.87
N PRO A 24 7.75 2.68 -18.46
CA PRO A 24 8.37 3.15 -17.23
C PRO A 24 8.71 4.64 -17.33
N VAL A 25 8.48 5.36 -16.24
CA VAL A 25 8.82 6.79 -16.11
C VAL A 25 10.21 6.98 -15.49
N LEU A 26 10.76 5.91 -14.92
CA LEU A 26 12.11 5.81 -14.39
C LEU A 26 12.60 4.36 -14.55
N THR A 27 13.89 4.17 -14.80
CA THR A 27 14.52 2.83 -14.83
C THR A 27 15.79 2.82 -14.00
N ILE A 28 15.86 1.92 -13.03
CA ILE A 28 16.94 1.82 -12.03
C ILE A 28 17.60 0.45 -12.05
N ASP A 29 18.75 0.30 -11.39
CA ASP A 29 19.37 -1.00 -11.14
C ASP A 29 18.84 -1.62 -9.84
N SER A 30 18.86 -2.95 -9.75
CA SER A 30 18.50 -3.67 -8.52
C SER A 30 19.38 -3.20 -7.34
N GLY A 31 18.75 -2.90 -6.20
CA GLY A 31 19.38 -2.40 -4.98
C GLY A 31 19.53 -0.88 -4.90
N ASP A 32 19.16 -0.14 -5.95
CA ASP A 32 19.10 1.32 -5.92
C ASP A 32 17.98 1.85 -5.01
N LEU A 33 18.15 3.08 -4.54
CA LEU A 33 17.18 3.81 -3.73
C LEU A 33 16.38 4.75 -4.64
N VAL A 34 15.06 4.77 -4.50
CA VAL A 34 14.18 5.74 -5.16
C VAL A 34 13.33 6.46 -4.14
N THR A 35 13.46 7.79 -4.08
CA THR A 35 12.53 8.66 -3.36
C THR A 35 11.38 9.03 -4.29
N ILE A 36 10.14 8.75 -3.90
CA ILE A 36 8.94 9.00 -4.70
C ILE A 36 8.05 9.99 -3.96
N ASP A 37 7.70 11.06 -4.66
CA ASP A 37 6.65 11.99 -4.22
C ASP A 37 5.30 11.52 -4.73
N THR A 38 4.29 11.54 -3.85
CA THR A 38 2.91 11.20 -4.19
C THR A 38 1.99 12.38 -3.87
N VAL A 39 0.81 12.37 -4.47
CA VAL A 39 -0.29 13.29 -4.15
C VAL A 39 -1.55 12.46 -3.86
N SER A 40 -2.51 13.02 -3.14
CA SER A 40 -3.77 12.33 -2.83
C SER A 40 -4.97 13.24 -3.01
N GLY A 41 -6.12 12.62 -3.34
CA GLY A 41 -7.41 13.29 -3.44
C GLY A 41 -7.79 13.76 -4.85
N GLY A 42 -9.08 13.67 -5.15
CA GLY A 42 -9.71 14.35 -6.29
C GLY A 42 -10.04 15.81 -5.99
N PRO A 43 -10.59 16.56 -6.96
CA PRO A 43 -10.99 17.96 -6.77
C PRO A 43 -11.95 18.18 -5.58
N GLU A 44 -12.79 17.19 -5.27
CA GLU A 44 -13.73 17.19 -4.16
C GLU A 44 -13.09 17.14 -2.77
N ALA A 45 -11.84 16.65 -2.68
CA ALA A 45 -11.10 16.51 -1.44
C ALA A 45 -10.23 17.73 -1.12
N LEU A 46 -10.09 18.68 -2.06
CA LEU A 46 -9.28 19.86 -1.84
C LEU A 46 -9.77 20.65 -0.62
N PRO A 47 -8.85 21.10 0.25
CA PRO A 47 -9.21 21.84 1.43
C PRO A 47 -9.61 23.29 1.07
N GLY A 48 -10.20 23.98 2.05
CA GLY A 48 -10.43 25.43 1.95
C GLY A 48 -9.16 26.26 2.12
N ASP A 49 -9.34 27.56 2.32
CA ASP A 49 -8.23 28.51 2.53
C ASP A 49 -7.38 28.13 3.75
N GLY A 50 -6.07 28.38 3.66
CA GLY A 50 -5.13 28.22 4.79
C GLY A 50 -4.35 26.91 4.81
N PHE A 51 -4.49 26.06 3.79
CA PHE A 51 -3.71 24.83 3.61
C PHE A 51 -2.81 24.92 2.38
N GLU A 52 -1.68 24.22 2.42
CA GLU A 52 -0.78 24.10 1.28
C GLU A 52 -1.23 22.96 0.36
N VAL A 53 -1.76 23.32 -0.82
CA VAL A 53 -2.10 22.35 -1.87
C VAL A 53 -0.91 22.24 -2.83
N PRO A 54 -0.32 21.04 -3.02
CA PRO A 54 0.76 20.85 -3.98
C PRO A 54 0.31 21.26 -5.39
N PRO A 55 1.04 22.15 -6.09
CA PRO A 55 0.62 22.64 -7.41
C PRO A 55 0.51 21.51 -8.44
N GLU A 56 1.34 20.46 -8.33
CA GLU A 56 1.26 19.29 -9.21
C GLU A 56 -0.06 18.52 -9.08
N LEU A 57 -0.74 18.57 -7.92
CA LEU A 57 -2.05 17.97 -7.73
C LEU A 57 -3.09 18.66 -8.62
N LEU A 58 -3.05 20.00 -8.68
CA LEU A 58 -3.96 20.79 -9.51
C LEU A 58 -3.71 20.55 -11.01
N ASP A 59 -2.45 20.39 -11.42
CA ASP A 59 -2.09 20.03 -12.79
C ASP A 59 -2.61 18.63 -13.17
N ILE A 60 -2.47 17.65 -12.26
CA ILE A 60 -3.03 16.30 -12.41
C ILE A 60 -4.55 16.35 -12.50
N HIS A 61 -5.21 17.18 -11.68
CA HIS A 61 -6.66 17.43 -11.75
C HIS A 61 -7.10 18.04 -13.09
N ALA A 62 -6.28 18.88 -13.71
CA ALA A 62 -6.64 19.50 -14.98
C ALA A 62 -6.39 18.58 -16.19
N ARG A 63 -5.33 17.76 -16.15
CA ARG A 63 -4.76 17.16 -17.37
C ARG A 63 -4.70 15.64 -17.40
N SER A 64 -4.68 14.96 -16.25
CA SER A 64 -4.46 13.51 -16.25
C SER A 64 -5.70 12.76 -16.74
N PRO A 65 -5.53 11.77 -17.64
CA PRO A 65 -6.62 10.90 -18.06
C PRO A 65 -7.10 10.04 -16.88
N ARG A 66 -8.41 9.79 -16.82
CA ARG A 66 -9.07 9.01 -15.76
C ARG A 66 -9.92 7.89 -16.38
N PRO A 67 -9.29 6.85 -16.96
CA PRO A 67 -10.03 5.80 -17.66
C PRO A 67 -10.92 4.97 -16.71
N VAL A 68 -10.54 4.89 -15.44
CA VAL A 68 -11.26 4.19 -14.36
C VAL A 68 -11.11 4.96 -13.05
N GLN A 69 -11.97 4.64 -12.07
CA GLN A 69 -11.86 5.19 -10.72
C GLN A 69 -10.70 4.55 -9.95
N GLY A 70 -10.03 5.34 -9.12
CA GLY A 70 -9.02 4.87 -8.16
C GLY A 70 -8.08 5.99 -7.73
N HIS A 71 -6.91 5.57 -7.26
CA HIS A 71 -5.88 6.39 -6.63
C HIS A 71 -4.94 7.03 -7.66
N ILE A 72 -4.30 8.13 -7.28
CA ILE A 72 -3.22 8.74 -8.09
C ILE A 72 -1.92 8.05 -7.69
N LEU A 73 -1.31 7.32 -8.63
CA LEU A 73 -0.12 6.51 -8.38
C LEU A 73 1.08 7.11 -9.11
N THR A 74 2.17 7.38 -8.41
CA THR A 74 3.43 7.81 -9.03
C THR A 74 4.22 6.57 -9.49
N GLY A 75 4.58 6.52 -10.77
CA GLY A 75 5.24 5.38 -11.41
C GLY A 75 4.78 5.12 -12.86
N PRO A 76 5.16 3.97 -13.45
CA PRO A 76 5.95 2.91 -12.83
C PRO A 76 7.47 3.11 -12.94
N VAL A 77 8.18 2.65 -11.91
CA VAL A 77 9.63 2.49 -11.88
C VAL A 77 9.98 1.07 -12.36
N ALA A 78 10.75 0.96 -13.43
CA ALA A 78 11.29 -0.31 -13.88
C ALA A 78 12.62 -0.63 -13.17
N VAL A 79 12.81 -1.88 -12.78
CA VAL A 79 14.08 -2.40 -12.27
C VAL A 79 14.74 -3.27 -13.35
N ARG A 80 15.95 -2.94 -13.78
CA ARG A 80 16.65 -3.68 -14.84
C ARG A 80 16.85 -5.15 -14.43
N GLY A 81 16.51 -6.05 -15.34
CA GLY A 81 16.69 -7.50 -15.13
C GLY A 81 15.61 -8.18 -14.30
N ALA A 82 14.60 -7.45 -13.81
CA ALA A 82 13.42 -8.03 -13.16
C ALA A 82 12.58 -8.83 -14.17
N LEU A 83 12.32 -10.09 -13.88
CA LEU A 83 11.58 -11.02 -14.74
C LEU A 83 10.40 -11.67 -13.99
N PRO A 84 9.32 -12.06 -14.69
CA PRO A 84 8.24 -12.83 -14.09
C PRO A 84 8.73 -14.09 -13.37
N GLY A 85 8.18 -14.37 -12.19
CA GLY A 85 8.59 -15.50 -11.33
C GLY A 85 9.66 -15.15 -10.30
N GLN A 86 10.31 -14.00 -10.40
CA GLN A 86 11.14 -13.44 -9.34
C GLN A 86 10.29 -12.63 -8.34
N VAL A 87 10.90 -12.19 -7.24
CA VAL A 87 10.26 -11.32 -6.25
C VAL A 87 10.93 -9.95 -6.26
N LEU A 88 10.14 -8.88 -6.16
CA LEU A 88 10.66 -7.56 -5.83
C LEU A 88 10.58 -7.36 -4.33
N GLU A 89 11.74 -7.22 -3.70
CA GLU A 89 11.88 -6.71 -2.35
C GLU A 89 11.82 -5.18 -2.38
N VAL A 90 10.87 -4.62 -1.64
CA VAL A 90 10.63 -3.18 -1.48
C VAL A 90 10.93 -2.85 -0.02
N ALA A 91 12.17 -2.45 0.27
CA ALA A 91 12.51 -1.97 1.61
C ALA A 91 12.07 -0.51 1.74
N ILE A 92 11.18 -0.23 2.69
CA ILE A 92 10.61 1.09 2.95
C ILE A 92 11.55 1.79 3.94
N GLU A 93 12.44 2.64 3.45
CA GLU A 93 13.51 3.25 4.25
C GLU A 93 12.99 4.47 5.03
N ASP A 94 12.08 5.24 4.43
CA ASP A 94 11.53 6.46 5.02
C ASP A 94 10.14 6.79 4.46
N VAL A 95 9.28 7.40 5.28
CA VAL A 95 7.94 7.88 4.90
C VAL A 95 7.66 9.21 5.60
N GLN A 96 7.40 10.25 4.82
CA GLN A 96 7.19 11.61 5.33
C GLN A 96 5.91 12.24 4.78
N LEU A 97 5.22 13.00 5.62
CA LEU A 97 4.13 13.89 5.20
C LEU A 97 4.67 14.99 4.28
N ARG A 98 4.02 15.19 3.12
CA ARG A 98 4.35 16.26 2.15
C ARG A 98 3.48 17.50 2.29
N GLN A 99 2.29 17.36 2.86
CA GLN A 99 1.33 18.46 3.00
C GLN A 99 0.83 18.56 4.45
N ASP A 100 0.21 19.68 4.78
CA ASP A 100 -0.29 20.04 6.12
C ASP A 100 -1.78 19.71 6.32
N TRP A 101 -2.34 18.89 5.43
CA TRP A 101 -3.72 18.44 5.50
C TRP A 101 -3.89 17.01 5.02
N GLY A 102 -4.93 16.36 5.50
CA GLY A 102 -5.47 15.15 4.91
C GLY A 102 -6.97 15.24 4.79
N TYR A 103 -7.60 14.19 4.30
CA TYR A 103 -9.05 14.09 4.28
C TYR A 103 -9.52 12.71 4.71
N ASN A 104 -10.73 12.66 5.25
CA ASN A 104 -11.46 11.42 5.45
C ASN A 104 -12.84 11.59 4.84
N ALA A 105 -13.33 10.55 4.19
CA ALA A 105 -14.62 10.54 3.53
C ALA A 105 -15.41 9.29 3.86
N MET A 106 -16.72 9.45 4.04
CA MET A 106 -17.69 8.36 4.05
C MET A 106 -18.84 8.71 3.11
N ARG A 107 -19.46 7.69 2.51
CA ARG A 107 -20.57 7.87 1.57
C ARG A 107 -21.57 6.70 1.65
N PRO A 108 -22.84 6.90 1.27
CA PRO A 108 -23.81 5.82 1.17
C PRO A 108 -23.31 4.69 0.28
N LEU A 109 -23.73 3.45 0.58
CA LEU A 109 -23.43 2.24 -0.17
C LEU A 109 -21.93 1.90 -0.26
N SER A 110 -21.12 2.36 0.68
CA SER A 110 -19.68 2.09 0.74
C SER A 110 -19.21 1.89 2.17
N GLY A 111 -18.01 1.33 2.34
CA GLY A 111 -17.42 1.02 3.64
C GLY A 111 -17.96 -0.28 4.22
N THR A 112 -17.57 -0.58 5.46
CA THR A 112 -18.06 -1.78 6.19
C THR A 112 -19.55 -1.67 6.51
N LEU A 113 -20.10 -0.44 6.59
CA LEU A 113 -21.49 -0.15 6.93
C LEU A 113 -22.20 0.59 5.77
N PRO A 114 -22.40 -0.06 4.61
CA PRO A 114 -22.89 0.60 3.40
C PRO A 114 -24.33 1.15 3.53
N TYR A 115 -25.13 0.67 4.48
CA TYR A 115 -26.53 1.07 4.66
C TYR A 115 -26.75 2.05 5.82
N ASP A 116 -25.73 2.32 6.63
CA ASP A 116 -25.85 3.13 7.85
C ASP A 116 -25.45 4.60 7.62
N VAL A 117 -24.85 4.90 6.46
CA VAL A 117 -24.42 6.25 6.08
C VAL A 117 -25.51 6.92 5.23
N PRO A 118 -26.34 7.81 5.80
CA PRO A 118 -27.45 8.41 5.05
C PRO A 118 -27.00 9.49 4.05
N ASN A 119 -25.90 10.18 4.35
CA ASN A 119 -25.36 11.26 3.52
C ASN A 119 -23.84 11.17 3.46
N ALA A 120 -23.26 11.56 2.33
CA ALA A 120 -21.82 11.68 2.22
C ALA A 120 -21.28 12.73 3.21
N ARG A 121 -20.12 12.45 3.78
CA ARG A 121 -19.36 13.39 4.61
C ARG A 121 -17.91 13.34 4.17
N LEU A 122 -17.34 14.50 3.88
CA LEU A 122 -15.93 14.69 3.67
C LEU A 122 -15.44 15.71 4.69
N ILE A 123 -14.32 15.41 5.35
CA ILE A 123 -13.66 16.34 6.26
C ILE A 123 -12.22 16.52 5.82
N ASN A 124 -11.75 17.77 5.76
CA ASN A 124 -10.32 18.08 5.72
C ASN A 124 -9.78 18.16 7.15
N ILE A 125 -8.63 17.56 7.38
CA ILE A 125 -8.03 17.35 8.69
C ILE A 125 -6.66 18.03 8.68
N PRO A 126 -6.42 19.07 9.52
CA PRO A 126 -5.09 19.65 9.67
C PRO A 126 -4.08 18.63 10.22
N LEU A 127 -2.90 18.60 9.61
CA LEU A 127 -1.77 17.76 10.00
C LEU A 127 -0.61 18.64 10.48
N ASP A 128 -0.13 18.37 11.69
CA ASP A 128 1.13 18.92 12.17
C ASP A 128 2.28 17.98 11.77
N ARG A 129 3.06 18.39 10.77
CA ARG A 129 4.19 17.61 10.24
C ARG A 129 5.36 17.50 11.23
N THR A 130 5.47 18.42 12.18
CA THR A 130 6.56 18.42 13.17
C THR A 130 6.19 17.58 14.37
N ALA A 131 4.97 17.73 14.89
CA ALA A 131 4.47 16.93 15.99
C ALA A 131 4.03 15.52 15.55
N ASN A 132 3.84 15.30 14.24
CA ASN A 132 3.32 14.09 13.63
C ASN A 132 1.94 13.71 14.20
N THR A 133 1.03 14.69 14.22
CA THR A 133 -0.33 14.57 14.74
C THR A 133 -1.36 15.16 13.79
N ALA A 134 -2.61 14.69 13.89
CA ALA A 134 -3.78 15.28 13.25
C ALA A 134 -4.73 15.84 14.30
N ARG A 135 -5.29 17.02 14.05
CA ARG A 135 -6.33 17.60 14.90
C ARG A 135 -7.70 17.38 14.25
N LEU A 136 -8.49 16.49 14.82
CA LEU A 136 -9.82 16.16 14.30
C LEU A 136 -10.82 17.30 14.58
N PRO A 137 -11.88 17.47 13.78
CA PRO A 137 -12.85 18.55 13.95
C PRO A 137 -13.55 18.60 15.32
N TRP A 138 -13.54 17.49 16.08
CA TRP A 138 -14.07 17.40 17.44
C TRP A 138 -13.01 17.58 18.54
N GLY A 139 -11.83 18.08 18.19
CA GLY A 139 -10.79 18.50 19.13
C GLY A 139 -9.84 17.39 19.60
N LEU A 140 -10.03 16.14 19.16
CA LEU A 140 -9.09 15.04 19.44
C LEU A 140 -7.80 15.23 18.64
N GLU A 141 -6.66 15.11 19.30
CA GLU A 141 -5.37 14.95 18.65
C GLU A 141 -5.08 13.46 18.45
N LEU A 142 -4.86 13.08 17.20
CA LEU A 142 -4.57 11.70 16.80
C LEU A 142 -3.09 11.61 16.39
N PRO A 143 -2.30 10.66 16.94
CA PRO A 143 -0.95 10.42 16.45
C PRO A 143 -0.99 9.88 15.01
N LEU A 144 -0.05 10.33 14.19
CA LEU A 144 0.11 9.86 12.82
C LEU A 144 1.17 8.76 12.76
N HIS A 145 0.91 7.78 11.90
CA HIS A 145 1.85 6.72 11.55
C HIS A 145 1.83 6.58 10.02
N PRO A 146 2.50 7.49 9.29
CA PRO A 146 2.34 7.57 7.85
C PRO A 146 2.80 6.30 7.11
N PHE A 147 2.00 5.83 6.17
CA PHE A 147 2.31 4.69 5.29
C PHE A 147 1.58 4.82 3.95
N PHE A 148 1.99 4.01 2.96
CA PHE A 148 1.33 3.97 1.66
C PHE A 148 0.29 2.85 1.64
N GLY A 149 -0.98 3.20 1.39
CA GLY A 149 -2.06 2.24 1.15
C GLY A 149 -1.83 1.46 -0.15
N VAL A 150 -1.37 2.15 -1.20
CA VAL A 150 -1.02 1.54 -2.48
C VAL A 150 0.49 1.40 -2.67
N MET A 151 0.93 0.14 -2.76
CA MET A 151 2.22 -0.26 -3.33
C MET A 151 2.01 -1.48 -4.21
N GLY A 152 2.36 -1.39 -5.49
CA GLY A 152 2.07 -2.47 -6.43
C GLY A 152 2.97 -2.51 -7.64
N LEU A 153 3.02 -3.68 -8.27
CA LEU A 153 3.70 -3.96 -9.53
C LEU A 153 2.71 -3.89 -10.69
N ALA A 154 3.20 -3.82 -11.93
CA ALA A 154 2.32 -4.05 -13.07
C ALA A 154 1.71 -5.46 -13.00
N PRO A 155 0.41 -5.62 -13.30
CA PRO A 155 -0.24 -6.92 -13.36
C PRO A 155 0.30 -7.75 -14.54
N PRO A 156 -0.09 -9.04 -14.66
CA PRO A 156 0.10 -9.79 -15.89
C PRO A 156 -0.50 -9.05 -17.07
N LYS A 157 0.17 -9.11 -18.22
CA LYS A 157 -0.26 -8.40 -19.44
C LYS A 157 -1.67 -8.83 -19.89
N GLU A 158 -2.04 -10.08 -19.64
CA GLU A 158 -3.31 -10.69 -20.01
C GLU A 158 -4.50 -10.07 -19.25
N TRP A 159 -4.26 -9.43 -18.10
CA TRP A 159 -5.30 -8.77 -17.33
C TRP A 159 -5.69 -7.41 -17.92
N GLY A 160 -4.82 -6.83 -18.75
CA GLY A 160 -4.97 -5.47 -19.25
C GLY A 160 -4.93 -4.44 -18.12
N LEU A 161 -5.54 -3.28 -18.38
CA LEU A 161 -5.69 -2.21 -17.40
C LEU A 161 -6.66 -2.62 -16.29
N ILE A 162 -6.21 -2.55 -15.04
CA ILE A 162 -7.03 -2.85 -13.86
C ILE A 162 -7.16 -1.62 -12.95
N PRO A 163 -8.33 -1.41 -12.30
CA PRO A 163 -8.48 -0.35 -11.30
C PRO A 163 -7.55 -0.56 -10.11
N SER A 164 -7.00 0.54 -9.60
CA SER A 164 -6.12 0.55 -8.42
C SER A 164 -6.85 0.37 -7.09
N ILE A 165 -8.19 0.23 -7.10
CA ILE A 165 -9.03 0.07 -5.91
C ILE A 165 -8.83 -1.33 -5.29
N GLN A 166 -8.77 -2.37 -6.11
CA GLN A 166 -8.80 -3.75 -5.63
C GLN A 166 -7.37 -4.31 -5.51
N PRO A 167 -6.91 -4.73 -4.32
CA PRO A 167 -5.62 -5.38 -4.18
C PRO A 167 -5.68 -6.84 -4.65
N ARG A 168 -4.54 -7.36 -5.12
CA ARG A 168 -4.38 -8.72 -5.64
C ARG A 168 -2.94 -9.19 -5.42
N VAL A 169 -2.53 -10.24 -6.13
CA VAL A 169 -1.16 -10.78 -6.10
C VAL A 169 -0.06 -9.77 -6.50
N HIS A 170 -0.38 -8.74 -7.29
CA HIS A 170 0.58 -7.68 -7.65
C HIS A 170 0.79 -6.63 -6.54
N GLY A 171 0.18 -6.82 -5.36
CA GLY A 171 0.02 -5.79 -4.35
C GLY A 171 -1.20 -4.92 -4.67
N GLY A 172 -0.98 -3.61 -4.84
CA GLY A 172 -2.04 -2.64 -5.11
C GLY A 172 -2.51 -1.99 -3.81
N ASN A 173 -3.83 -1.84 -3.63
CA ASN A 173 -4.45 -1.20 -2.45
C ASN A 173 -4.45 -2.10 -1.20
N ILE A 174 -3.25 -2.34 -0.67
CA ILE A 174 -3.03 -3.30 0.41
C ILE A 174 -3.63 -2.77 1.71
N ASP A 175 -3.44 -1.47 1.99
CA ASP A 175 -3.89 -0.77 3.19
C ASP A 175 -3.48 -1.48 4.49
N ASN A 176 -2.24 -1.99 4.52
CA ASN A 176 -1.68 -2.54 5.74
C ASN A 176 -0.86 -1.47 6.45
N LYS A 177 -1.40 -0.97 7.56
CA LYS A 177 -0.76 0.03 8.43
C LYS A 177 0.58 -0.42 9.03
N GLU A 178 0.91 -1.71 8.97
CA GLU A 178 2.21 -2.23 9.39
C GLU A 178 3.32 -1.93 8.37
N LEU A 179 2.99 -1.51 7.13
CA LEU A 179 3.96 -1.21 6.06
C LEU A 179 4.54 0.22 6.18
N VAL A 180 5.16 0.50 7.31
CA VAL A 180 5.79 1.79 7.65
C VAL A 180 7.29 1.81 7.31
N ALA A 181 7.95 2.95 7.54
CA ALA A 181 9.42 3.03 7.48
C ALA A 181 10.08 1.97 8.38
N GLY A 182 11.13 1.31 7.86
CA GLY A 182 11.81 0.18 8.47
C GLY A 182 11.19 -1.19 8.18
N THR A 183 10.14 -1.26 7.36
CA THR A 183 9.55 -2.53 6.92
C THR A 183 9.94 -2.89 5.49
N THR A 184 9.82 -4.17 5.17
CA THR A 184 10.10 -4.69 3.83
C THR A 184 8.87 -5.39 3.30
N LEU A 185 8.42 -5.01 2.10
CA LEU A 185 7.34 -5.66 1.37
C LEU A 185 7.93 -6.50 0.22
N TYR A 186 7.45 -7.72 0.06
CA TYR A 186 7.86 -8.65 -0.98
C TYR A 186 6.70 -8.85 -1.95
N LEU A 187 6.90 -8.48 -3.22
CA LEU A 187 5.88 -8.57 -4.27
C LEU A 187 6.32 -9.52 -5.38
N PRO A 188 5.51 -10.54 -5.73
CA PRO A 188 5.83 -11.44 -6.84
C PRO A 188 5.72 -10.72 -8.19
N ILE A 189 6.80 -10.78 -8.96
CA ILE A 189 6.94 -10.13 -10.25
C ILE A 189 6.16 -10.92 -11.29
N GLN A 190 5.25 -10.23 -11.99
CA GLN A 190 4.39 -10.81 -13.03
C GLN A 190 4.67 -10.22 -14.42
N THR A 191 5.40 -9.10 -14.47
CA THR A 191 5.73 -8.38 -15.70
C THR A 191 7.19 -7.97 -15.67
N GLU A 192 7.86 -8.07 -16.82
CA GLU A 192 9.26 -7.65 -16.98
C GLU A 192 9.47 -6.22 -16.50
N GLY A 193 10.57 -5.99 -15.79
CA GLY A 193 10.89 -4.70 -15.17
C GLY A 193 10.15 -4.45 -13.85
N ALA A 194 9.26 -5.34 -13.40
CA ALA A 194 8.38 -5.22 -12.24
C ALA A 194 7.36 -4.07 -12.31
N LEU A 195 7.79 -2.87 -12.73
CA LEU A 195 6.98 -1.67 -12.93
C LEU A 195 6.28 -1.22 -11.63
N PHE A 196 7.09 -0.95 -10.60
CA PHE A 196 6.64 -0.54 -9.28
C PHE A 196 6.00 0.85 -9.29
N SER A 197 4.81 0.98 -8.70
CA SER A 197 4.15 2.27 -8.46
C SER A 197 3.61 2.32 -7.03
N CYS A 198 3.57 3.52 -6.45
CA CYS A 198 2.98 3.75 -5.15
C CYS A 198 2.15 5.04 -5.11
N GLY A 199 1.28 5.13 -4.13
CA GLY A 199 0.34 6.24 -3.95
C GLY A 199 -0.53 5.99 -2.73
N ASP A 200 -1.63 6.72 -2.64
CA ASP A 200 -2.61 6.55 -1.56
C ASP A 200 -1.98 6.69 -0.17
N GLY A 201 -1.42 7.87 0.08
CA GLY A 201 -0.74 8.13 1.33
C GLY A 201 -1.71 8.25 2.48
N HIS A 202 -1.47 7.52 3.58
CA HIS A 202 -2.30 7.56 4.77
C HIS A 202 -1.52 8.17 5.93
N GLY A 203 -2.07 9.18 6.59
CA GLY A 203 -1.50 9.73 7.82
C GLY A 203 -1.80 8.85 9.05
N ALA A 204 -2.99 8.25 9.09
CA ALA A 204 -3.39 7.29 10.12
C ALA A 204 -4.51 6.40 9.61
N GLN A 205 -4.45 5.11 9.93
CA GLN A 205 -5.46 4.12 9.61
C GLN A 205 -5.65 3.13 10.78
N GLY A 206 -6.90 2.73 11.04
CA GLY A 206 -7.21 1.60 11.91
C GLY A 206 -7.39 0.30 11.12
N ASP A 207 -7.22 -0.85 11.78
CA ASP A 207 -7.47 -2.15 11.15
C ASP A 207 -8.90 -2.22 10.59
N GLY A 208 -9.00 -2.54 9.30
CA GLY A 208 -10.26 -2.65 8.59
C GLY A 208 -10.66 -1.45 7.74
N GLU A 209 -10.03 -0.27 7.93
CA GLU A 209 -10.30 0.96 7.15
C GLU A 209 -11.81 1.23 6.96
N VAL A 210 -12.54 1.16 8.07
CA VAL A 210 -13.97 0.79 8.03
C VAL A 210 -14.89 1.75 7.29
N CYS A 211 -14.50 3.02 7.15
CA CYS A 211 -15.34 4.06 6.55
C CYS A 211 -14.95 4.42 5.11
N VAL A 212 -14.21 3.57 4.40
CA VAL A 212 -13.71 3.71 3.01
C VAL A 212 -12.34 4.33 2.89
N THR A 213 -12.00 5.28 3.75
CA THR A 213 -10.73 6.01 3.66
C THR A 213 -10.05 6.08 5.02
N ALA A 214 -8.73 6.22 5.00
CA ALA A 214 -7.91 6.60 6.14
C ALA A 214 -7.96 8.13 6.38
N ILE A 215 -6.90 8.69 6.98
CA ILE A 215 -6.54 10.09 6.77
C ILE A 215 -5.70 10.15 5.49
N GLU A 216 -6.35 10.37 4.36
CA GLU A 216 -5.73 10.44 3.04
C GLU A 216 -4.89 11.70 2.89
N THR A 217 -3.64 11.60 2.45
CA THR A 217 -2.69 12.71 2.34
C THR A 217 -1.58 12.42 1.32
N ALA A 218 -0.79 13.43 0.99
CA ALA A 218 0.39 13.29 0.14
C ALA A 218 1.61 12.86 0.98
N LEU A 219 2.33 11.85 0.50
CA LEU A 219 3.55 11.34 1.15
C LEU A 219 4.76 11.38 0.23
N ARG A 220 5.93 11.46 0.85
CA ARG A 220 7.25 11.22 0.24
C ARG A 220 7.79 9.94 0.86
N GLY A 221 8.05 8.95 0.03
CA GLY A 221 8.59 7.67 0.47
C GLY A 221 9.96 7.42 -0.15
N SER A 222 10.87 6.79 0.58
CA SER A 222 12.14 6.29 0.03
C SER A 222 12.16 4.78 0.05
N PHE A 223 12.38 4.17 -1.11
CA PHE A 223 12.27 2.74 -1.32
C PHE A 223 13.55 2.18 -1.93
N ARG A 224 14.12 1.15 -1.31
CA ARG A 224 15.14 0.33 -1.97
C ARG A 224 14.46 -0.81 -2.69
N LEU A 225 14.71 -0.93 -3.99
CA LEU A 225 14.07 -1.94 -4.82
C LEU A 225 15.09 -2.99 -5.24
N THR A 226 14.98 -4.20 -4.72
CA THR A 226 15.91 -5.30 -4.98
C THR A 226 15.17 -6.47 -5.63
N VAL A 227 15.67 -6.94 -6.77
CA VAL A 227 15.19 -8.18 -7.40
C VAL A 227 15.79 -9.38 -6.66
N ARG A 228 14.93 -10.31 -6.23
CA ARG A 228 15.27 -11.54 -5.51
C ARG A 228 14.91 -12.74 -6.36
N ASP A 229 15.91 -13.51 -6.77
CA ASP A 229 15.78 -14.78 -7.50
C ASP A 229 15.86 -16.00 -6.57
N ASP A 230 16.19 -15.78 -5.31
CA ASP A 230 16.30 -16.78 -4.25
C ASP A 230 15.00 -16.96 -3.44
N LEU A 231 13.97 -16.17 -3.74
CA LEU A 231 12.65 -16.24 -3.11
C LEU A 231 11.62 -16.78 -4.11
N ASP A 232 10.75 -17.69 -3.63
CA ASP A 232 9.61 -18.22 -4.38
C ASP A 232 8.32 -17.88 -3.62
N LEU A 233 7.69 -16.77 -4.00
CA LEU A 233 6.46 -16.28 -3.40
C LEU A 233 5.36 -16.23 -4.45
N SER A 234 4.18 -16.73 -4.11
CA SER A 234 2.98 -16.70 -4.95
C SER A 234 2.02 -15.56 -4.57
N TYR A 235 2.26 -14.89 -3.44
CA TYR A 235 1.43 -13.81 -2.92
C TYR A 235 2.27 -12.83 -2.07
N PRO A 236 1.82 -11.56 -1.91
CA PRO A 236 2.52 -10.60 -1.07
C PRO A 236 2.80 -11.08 0.36
N GLN A 237 4.03 -10.86 0.81
CA GLN A 237 4.47 -11.03 2.18
C GLN A 237 5.24 -9.79 2.62
N ALA A 238 5.38 -9.57 3.93
CA ALA A 238 6.16 -8.46 4.44
C ALA A 238 6.87 -8.85 5.74
N GLU A 239 7.73 -7.97 6.20
CA GLU A 239 8.30 -8.06 7.53
C GLU A 239 8.49 -6.67 8.14
N THR A 240 8.22 -6.55 9.43
CA THR A 240 8.68 -5.44 10.25
C THR A 240 10.02 -5.80 10.86
N PRO A 241 10.71 -4.90 11.59
CA PRO A 241 11.91 -5.28 12.34
C PRO A 241 11.70 -6.45 13.30
N THR A 242 10.47 -6.69 13.78
CA THR A 242 10.16 -7.67 14.82
C THR A 242 9.26 -8.81 14.37
N HIS A 243 8.50 -8.67 13.28
CA HIS A 243 7.50 -9.67 12.87
C HIS A 243 7.63 -10.06 11.39
N TRP A 244 7.34 -11.32 11.09
CA TRP A 244 6.95 -11.78 9.77
C TRP A 244 5.47 -11.48 9.55
N ILE A 245 5.11 -11.13 8.31
CA ILE A 245 3.74 -10.83 7.89
C ILE A 245 3.39 -11.62 6.63
N THR A 246 2.32 -12.40 6.69
CA THR A 246 1.69 -13.00 5.50
C THR A 246 0.28 -12.45 5.34
N MET A 247 -0.23 -12.45 4.11
CA MET A 247 -1.45 -11.72 3.76
C MET A 247 -2.39 -12.56 2.91
N GLY A 248 -3.69 -12.32 3.06
CA GLY A 248 -4.73 -12.86 2.20
C GLY A 248 -5.67 -11.75 1.78
N MET A 249 -6.05 -11.71 0.51
CA MET A 249 -7.07 -10.77 0.02
C MET A 249 -8.10 -11.49 -0.84
N ASN A 250 -9.35 -11.30 -0.49
CA ASN A 250 -10.50 -11.95 -1.10
C ASN A 250 -11.78 -11.18 -0.70
N PRO A 251 -12.88 -11.23 -1.47
CA PRO A 251 -14.15 -10.66 -1.02
C PRO A 251 -14.66 -11.27 0.31
N ASP A 252 -14.25 -12.50 0.63
CA ASP A 252 -14.57 -13.21 1.87
C ASP A 252 -13.40 -13.16 2.86
N LEU A 253 -13.67 -12.73 4.10
CA LEU A 253 -12.65 -12.65 5.16
C LEU A 253 -12.19 -14.03 5.62
N ASP A 254 -13.05 -15.06 5.59
CA ASP A 254 -12.66 -16.41 5.99
C ASP A 254 -11.63 -16.97 5.00
N ILE A 255 -11.81 -16.69 3.71
CA ILE A 255 -10.82 -17.04 2.68
C ILE A 255 -9.53 -16.23 2.86
N CYS A 256 -9.61 -14.96 3.24
CA CYS A 256 -8.42 -14.16 3.56
C CYS A 256 -7.61 -14.78 4.71
N VAL A 257 -8.30 -15.24 5.77
CA VAL A 257 -7.70 -15.94 6.90
C VAL A 257 -6.99 -17.20 6.42
N GLU A 258 -7.66 -18.05 5.63
CA GLU A 258 -7.05 -19.27 5.10
C GLU A 258 -5.78 -19.01 4.30
N MET A 259 -5.78 -17.97 3.45
CA MET A 259 -4.62 -17.58 2.65
C MET A 259 -3.45 -17.14 3.53
N ALA A 260 -3.66 -16.14 4.40
CA ALA A 260 -2.61 -15.62 5.27
C ALA A 260 -2.02 -16.70 6.18
N LEU A 261 -2.88 -17.58 6.72
CA LEU A 261 -2.47 -18.69 7.59
C LEU A 261 -1.68 -19.76 6.84
N ARG A 262 -2.12 -20.19 5.64
CA ARG A 262 -1.39 -21.18 4.83
C ARG A 262 0.01 -20.70 4.50
N ASP A 263 0.14 -19.43 4.14
CA ASP A 263 1.44 -18.82 3.83
C ASP A 263 2.30 -18.68 5.08
N MET A 264 1.72 -18.36 6.26
CA MET A 264 2.49 -18.31 7.52
C MET A 264 3.02 -19.69 7.90
N ILE A 265 2.20 -20.74 7.75
CA ILE A 265 2.64 -22.12 7.99
C ILE A 265 3.81 -22.46 7.07
N ALA A 266 3.70 -22.18 5.77
CA ALA A 266 4.79 -22.42 4.82
C ALA A 266 6.07 -21.64 5.19
N LEU A 267 5.94 -20.37 5.59
CA LEU A 267 7.05 -19.55 6.06
C LEU A 267 7.73 -20.19 7.28
N ILE A 268 6.98 -20.63 8.28
CA ILE A 268 7.51 -21.29 9.48
C ILE A 268 8.24 -22.59 9.10
N GLN A 269 7.66 -23.42 8.24
CA GLN A 269 8.30 -24.65 7.78
C GLN A 269 9.65 -24.36 7.11
N ASN A 270 9.70 -23.33 6.25
CA ASN A 270 10.91 -22.94 5.53
C ASN A 270 11.98 -22.33 6.45
N LYS A 271 11.59 -21.54 7.44
CA LYS A 271 12.52 -20.83 8.34
C LYS A 271 13.04 -21.71 9.49
N ALA A 272 12.16 -22.49 10.12
CA ALA A 272 12.46 -23.25 11.33
C ALA A 272 12.49 -24.77 11.13
N GLY A 273 12.20 -25.28 9.93
CA GLY A 273 12.22 -26.71 9.62
C GLY A 273 11.12 -27.52 10.32
N LEU A 274 10.10 -26.86 10.89
CA LEU A 274 8.99 -27.53 11.54
C LEU A 274 8.14 -28.33 10.53
N ASN A 275 7.54 -29.42 10.98
CA ASN A 275 6.50 -30.07 10.19
C ASN A 275 5.22 -29.22 10.22
N TRP A 276 4.28 -29.54 9.32
CA TRP A 276 3.05 -28.76 9.15
C TRP A 276 2.21 -28.67 10.43
N ALA A 277 2.08 -29.75 11.20
CA ALA A 277 1.24 -29.76 12.40
C ALA A 277 1.83 -28.90 13.52
N ASP A 278 3.15 -28.92 13.70
CA ASP A 278 3.83 -28.07 14.68
C ASP A 278 3.81 -26.61 14.26
N ALA A 279 4.04 -26.30 12.98
CA ALA A 279 3.95 -24.95 12.44
C ALA A 279 2.53 -24.37 12.57
N TYR A 280 1.51 -25.18 12.28
CA TYR A 280 0.12 -24.77 12.46
C TYR A 280 -0.25 -24.58 13.94
N THR A 281 0.27 -25.43 14.82
CA THR A 281 0.09 -25.27 16.27
C THR A 281 0.76 -23.98 16.75
N LEU A 282 1.97 -23.67 16.29
CA LEU A 282 2.66 -22.42 16.62
C LEU A 282 1.86 -21.20 16.17
N CYS A 283 1.30 -21.23 14.96
CA CYS A 283 0.38 -20.20 14.47
C CYS A 283 -0.77 -19.93 15.45
N SER A 284 -1.37 -20.98 16.02
CA SER A 284 -2.46 -20.84 16.99
C SER A 284 -2.01 -20.34 18.38
N LEU A 285 -0.75 -20.57 18.76
CA LEU A 285 -0.24 -20.22 20.09
C LEU A 285 0.36 -18.80 20.13
N ALA A 286 0.89 -18.31 19.01
CA ALA A 286 1.70 -17.10 18.98
C ALA A 286 1.51 -16.21 17.75
N GLY A 287 0.65 -16.60 16.81
CA GLY A 287 0.35 -15.79 15.64
C GLY A 287 -0.91 -14.94 15.83
N ASP A 288 -0.87 -13.70 15.35
CA ASP A 288 -1.99 -12.76 15.41
C ASP A 288 -2.60 -12.55 14.02
N LEU A 289 -3.87 -12.90 13.85
CA LEU A 289 -4.64 -12.54 12.66
C LEU A 289 -5.30 -11.18 12.85
N ARG A 290 -5.03 -10.26 11.92
CA ARG A 290 -5.57 -8.89 11.92
C ARG A 290 -6.28 -8.61 10.60
N VAL A 291 -7.41 -7.92 10.68
CA VAL A 291 -8.11 -7.43 9.48
C VAL A 291 -7.35 -6.24 8.93
N THR A 292 -6.83 -6.35 7.71
CA THR A 292 -6.09 -5.28 7.04
C THR A 292 -7.04 -4.15 6.64
N GLN A 293 -7.99 -4.47 5.76
CA GLN A 293 -9.04 -3.56 5.27
C GLN A 293 -10.30 -4.35 4.94
N THR A 294 -11.45 -3.67 4.84
CA THR A 294 -12.75 -4.30 4.54
C THR A 294 -13.51 -3.66 3.39
N VAL A 295 -12.91 -2.72 2.65
CA VAL A 295 -13.64 -1.74 1.83
C VAL A 295 -13.25 -1.75 0.34
N ASN A 296 -12.24 -2.54 -0.06
CA ASN A 296 -11.61 -2.47 -1.39
C ASN A 296 -12.15 -3.45 -2.44
N ILE A 297 -13.43 -3.83 -2.36
CA ILE A 297 -14.04 -4.94 -3.12
C ILE A 297 -13.51 -6.31 -2.67
N CYS A 298 -12.19 -6.53 -2.76
CA CYS A 298 -11.51 -7.53 -1.94
C CYS A 298 -11.23 -6.94 -0.56
N LYS A 299 -11.45 -7.72 0.48
CA LYS A 299 -11.03 -7.43 1.85
C LYS A 299 -9.62 -7.99 2.06
N GLY A 300 -9.02 -7.68 3.20
CA GLY A 300 -7.68 -8.16 3.55
C GLY A 300 -7.59 -8.65 4.99
N VAL A 301 -6.83 -9.72 5.21
CA VAL A 301 -6.35 -10.18 6.51
C VAL A 301 -4.85 -10.37 6.41
N HIS A 302 -4.12 -10.02 7.46
CA HIS A 302 -2.71 -10.34 7.60
C HIS A 302 -2.44 -11.07 8.91
N MET A 303 -1.49 -11.99 8.87
CA MET A 303 -1.03 -12.72 10.05
C MET A 303 0.35 -12.20 10.45
N MET A 304 0.53 -11.87 11.73
CA MET A 304 1.82 -11.47 12.29
C MET A 304 2.40 -12.59 13.16
N LEU A 305 3.71 -12.80 13.07
CA LEU A 305 4.44 -13.74 13.94
C LEU A 305 5.79 -13.14 14.33
N ASP A 306 6.10 -13.11 15.63
CA ASP A 306 7.37 -12.61 16.14
C ASP A 306 8.54 -13.42 15.55
N LYS A 307 9.51 -12.72 14.95
CA LYS A 307 10.69 -13.33 14.32
C LYS A 307 11.52 -14.14 15.30
N ASN A 308 11.52 -13.78 16.58
CA ASN A 308 12.30 -14.47 17.61
C ASN A 308 11.81 -15.89 17.91
N LEU A 309 10.64 -16.27 17.41
CA LEU A 309 10.08 -17.62 17.56
C LEU A 309 10.59 -18.59 16.49
N LEU A 310 11.27 -18.10 15.45
CA LEU A 310 11.76 -18.88 14.31
C LEU A 310 13.29 -18.94 14.22
N ILE A 311 13.99 -18.69 15.34
CA ILE A 311 15.46 -18.73 15.44
C ILE A 311 15.94 -20.16 15.67
#